data_AF-A0A5A7RQ92-F1
#
_entry.id   AF-A0A5A7RQ92-F1
#
_cell.length_a   1.000
_cell.length_b   1.000
_cell.length_c   1.000
_cell.angle_alpha   90.00
_cell.angle_beta   90.00
_cell.angle_gamma   90.00
#
_symmetry.space_group_name_H-M   'P 1'
#
loop_
_entity.id
_entity.type
_entity.pdbx_description
1 polymer ?
#
loop_
_entity_poly.entity_id
_entity_poly.type
_entity_poly.pdbx_seq_one_letter_code
_entity_poly.pdbx_strand_id
1 'polypeptide(L)'
;MNVFMLTLVLVLISVVIAMIRVLLGPTVPDRVVGLDTINTLVIASMVLFGAAYREVIYIDVAIVYALLSYITTLFIAKYLEGGKL
;
A
#
# COMPACT_ATOMS: atom_id res chain seq x y z
N MET A 1 16.86 -7.91 18.25
CA MET A 1 15.86 -7.73 17.16
C MET A 1 16.57 -7.01 16.03
N ASN A 2 16.70 -7.60 14.84
CA ASN A 2 17.33 -6.89 13.72
C ASN A 2 16.50 -5.66 13.35
N VAL A 3 17.14 -4.57 12.93
CA VAL A 3 16.47 -3.30 12.57
C VAL A 3 15.32 -3.55 11.59
N PHE A 4 15.53 -4.43 10.60
CA PHE A 4 14.50 -4.84 9.65
C PHE A 4 13.24 -5.45 10.30
N MET A 5 13.39 -6.34 11.28
CA MET A 5 12.23 -6.92 11.98
C MET A 5 11.46 -5.87 12.77
N LEU A 6 12.16 -4.92 13.41
CA LEU A 6 11.52 -3.85 14.17
C LEU A 6 10.71 -2.92 13.23
N THR A 7 11.27 -2.55 12.09
CA THR A 7 10.56 -1.77 11.07
C THR A 7 9.34 -2.53 10.54
N LEU A 8 9.45 -3.85 10.34
CA LEU A 8 8.34 -4.67 9.84
C LEU A 8 7.15 -4.72 10.81
N VAL A 9 7.42 -4.81 12.11
CA VAL A 9 6.38 -4.71 13.15
C VAL A 9 5.69 -3.36 13.11
N LEU A 10 6.44 -2.26 12.95
CA LEU A 10 5.86 -0.92 12.81
C LEU A 10 5.00 -0.78 11.55
N VAL A 11 5.44 -1.34 10.42
CA VAL A 11 4.66 -1.35 9.17
C VAL A 11 3.36 -2.13 9.35
N LEU A 12 3.39 -3.31 10.00
CA LEU A 12 2.19 -4.09 10.31
C LEU A 12 1.19 -3.31 11.15
N ILE A 13 1.66 -2.59 12.18
CA ILE A 13 0.81 -1.72 12.99
C ILE A 13 0.17 -0.62 12.12
N SER A 14 0.96 0.01 11.24
CA SER A 14 0.44 1.01 10.29
C SER A 14 -0.61 0.44 9.34
N VAL A 15 -0.46 -0.80 8.88
CA VAL A 15 -1.45 -1.47 8.03
C VAL A 15 -2.77 -1.66 8.78
N VAL A 16 -2.71 -2.08 10.05
CA VAL A 16 -3.91 -2.22 10.90
C VAL A 16 -4.61 -0.87 11.08
N ILE A 17 -3.86 0.21 11.35
CA ILE A 17 -4.42 1.56 11.47
C ILE A 17 -5.08 2.00 10.16
N ALA A 18 -4.41 1.78 9.01
CA ALA A 18 -4.95 2.11 7.71
C ALA A 18 -6.22 1.28 7.39
N MET A 19 -6.26 0.01 7.77
CA MET A 19 -7.44 -0.84 7.64
C MET A 19 -8.63 -0.31 8.45
N ILE A 20 -8.39 0.15 9.68
CA ILE A 20 -9.42 0.81 10.49
C ILE A 20 -9.97 2.05 9.76
N ARG A 21 -9.12 2.85 9.13
CA ARG A 21 -9.54 4.03 8.35
C ARG A 21 -10.38 3.66 7.12
N VAL A 22 -10.05 2.56 6.43
CA VAL A 22 -10.86 2.05 5.31
C VAL A 22 -12.26 1.63 5.75
N LEU A 23 -12.38 1.01 6.92
CA LEU A 23 -13.67 0.56 7.45
C LEU A 23 -14.52 1.72 7.99
N LEU A 24 -13.91 2.64 8.73
CA LEU A 24 -14.59 3.77 9.40
C LEU A 24 -14.66 5.04 8.56
N GLY A 25 -14.15 5.02 7.33
CA GLY A 25 -14.15 6.19 6.43
C GLY A 25 -15.59 6.68 6.15
N PRO A 26 -15.90 7.97 6.38
CA PRO A 26 -17.26 8.51 6.23
C PRO A 26 -17.67 8.66 4.77
N THR A 27 -16.74 8.96 3.88
CA THR A 27 -17.00 9.11 2.44
C THR A 27 -16.32 8.00 1.63
N VAL A 28 -16.80 7.74 0.40
CA VAL A 28 -16.14 6.78 -0.50
C VAL A 28 -14.69 7.19 -0.81
N PRO A 29 -14.38 8.47 -1.13
CA PRO A 29 -13.00 8.91 -1.31
C PRO A 29 -12.09 8.67 -0.10
N ASP A 30 -12.58 8.87 1.14
CA ASP A 30 -11.80 8.58 2.35
C ASP A 30 -11.35 7.12 2.42
N ARG A 31 -12.23 6.20 2.02
CA ARG A 31 -11.93 4.76 2.03
C ARG A 31 -10.93 4.40 0.94
N VAL A 32 -11.02 5.04 -0.22
CA VAL A 32 -10.08 4.83 -1.35
C VAL A 32 -8.67 5.28 -0.97
N VAL A 33 -8.52 6.46 -0.34
CA VAL A 33 -7.22 6.94 0.14
C VAL A 33 -6.64 6.01 1.22
N GLY A 34 -7.50 5.49 2.11
CA GLY A 34 -7.07 4.47 3.09
C GLY A 34 -6.55 3.20 2.41
N LEU A 35 -7.21 2.73 1.34
CA LEU A 35 -6.80 1.55 0.59
C LEU A 35 -5.48 1.78 -0.19
N ASP A 36 -5.30 2.96 -0.77
CA ASP A 36 -4.04 3.35 -1.43
C ASP A 36 -2.87 3.41 -0.44
N THR A 37 -3.14 3.85 0.80
CA THR A 37 -2.15 3.83 1.89
C THR A 37 -1.76 2.40 2.25
N ILE A 38 -2.72 1.47 2.31
CA ILE A 38 -2.44 0.04 2.57
C ILE A 38 -1.54 -0.54 1.47
N ASN A 39 -1.86 -0.29 0.20
CA ASN A 39 -1.03 -0.76 -0.91
C ASN A 39 0.41 -0.24 -0.80
N THR A 40 0.59 1.04 -0.47
CA THR A 40 1.92 1.62 -0.24
C THR A 40 2.68 0.94 0.90
N LEU A 41 2.01 0.62 2.00
CA LEU A 41 2.61 -0.10 3.13
C LEU A 41 2.99 -1.54 2.76
N VAL A 42 2.19 -2.21 1.92
CA VAL A 42 2.51 -3.54 1.37
C VAL A 42 3.76 -3.47 0.49
N ILE A 43 3.87 -2.48 -0.40
CA ILE A 43 5.07 -2.26 -1.24
C ILE A 43 6.30 -2.04 -0.34
N ALA A 44 6.18 -1.18 0.67
CA ALA A 44 7.27 -0.94 1.63
C ALA A 44 7.69 -2.22 2.37
N SER A 45 6.74 -3.09 2.72
CA SER A 45 7.04 -4.38 3.35
C SER A 45 7.81 -5.32 2.41
N MET A 46 7.47 -5.36 1.12
CA MET A 46 8.20 -6.15 0.11
C MET A 46 9.64 -5.67 -0.03
N VAL A 47 9.86 -4.35 -0.06
CA VAL A 47 11.21 -3.75 -0.11
C VAL A 47 12.02 -4.09 1.15
N LEU A 48 11.40 -3.99 2.33
CA LEU A 48 12.03 -4.37 3.60
C LEU A 48 12.41 -5.86 3.63
N PHE A 49 11.55 -6.74 3.11
CA PHE A 49 11.86 -8.16 2.98
C PHE A 49 13.00 -8.42 2.01
N GLY A 50 13.02 -7.77 0.84
CA GLY A 50 14.12 -7.86 -0.11
C GLY A 50 15.45 -7.44 0.51
N ALA A 51 15.45 -6.35 1.27
CA ALA A 51 16.64 -5.89 2.00
C ALA A 51 17.06 -6.85 3.13
N ALA A 52 16.11 -7.42 3.87
CA ALA A 52 16.38 -8.33 4.98
C ALA A 52 16.95 -9.69 4.52
N TYR A 53 16.41 -10.24 3.43
CA TYR A 53 16.82 -11.54 2.88
C TYR A 53 17.92 -11.44 1.81
N ARG A 54 18.27 -10.22 1.37
CA ARG A 54 19.23 -9.94 0.30
C ARG A 54 18.84 -10.57 -1.04
N GLU A 55 17.54 -10.62 -1.30
CA GLU A 55 16.94 -11.21 -2.49
C GLU A 55 16.28 -10.12 -3.34
N VAL A 56 16.75 -9.96 -4.58
CA VAL A 56 16.31 -8.88 -5.48
C VAL A 56 14.91 -9.13 -6.03
N ILE A 57 14.47 -10.39 -6.07
CA ILE A 57 13.15 -10.79 -6.59
C ILE A 57 12.01 -10.04 -5.88
N TYR A 58 12.14 -9.76 -4.57
CA TYR A 58 11.13 -9.00 -3.84
C TYR A 58 11.01 -7.54 -4.31
N ILE A 59 12.11 -6.95 -4.77
CA ILE A 59 12.14 -5.59 -5.32
C ILE A 59 11.45 -5.56 -6.69
N ASP A 60 11.69 -6.55 -7.53
CA ASP A 60 11.05 -6.66 -8.84
C ASP A 60 9.52 -6.75 -8.69
N VAL A 61 9.05 -7.59 -7.76
CA VAL A 61 7.62 -7.72 -7.44
C VAL A 61 7.06 -6.42 -6.87
N ALA A 62 7.81 -5.73 -6.00
CA ALA A 62 7.38 -4.46 -5.41
C ALA A 62 7.18 -3.37 -6.46
N ILE A 63 8.06 -3.28 -7.46
CA ILE A 63 7.96 -2.30 -8.55
C ILE A 63 6.72 -2.58 -9.40
N VAL A 64 6.49 -3.84 -9.78
CA VAL A 64 5.29 -4.23 -10.56
C VAL A 64 4.03 -3.94 -9.76
N TYR A 65 4.00 -4.28 -8.47
CA TYR A 65 2.86 -4.01 -7.61
C TYR A 65 2.60 -2.50 -7.45
N ALA A 66 3.64 -1.68 -7.34
CA ALA A 66 3.51 -0.22 -7.26
C ALA A 66 2.84 0.38 -8.49
N LEU A 67 3.22 -0.07 -9.69
CA LEU A 67 2.59 0.36 -10.94
C LEU A 67 1.12 -0.05 -11.01
N LEU A 68 0.81 -1.30 -10.64
CA LEU A 68 -0.57 -1.81 -10.62
C LEU A 68 -1.45 -1.07 -9.61
N SER A 69 -0.92 -0.80 -8.41
CA SER A 69 -1.63 -0.01 -7.39
C SER A 69 -1.97 1.37 -7.91
N TYR A 70 -1.00 2.06 -8.51
CA TYR A 70 -1.21 3.40 -9.04
C TYR A 70 -2.28 3.43 -10.15
N ILE A 71 -2.24 2.49 -11.09
CA ILE A 71 -3.26 2.36 -12.15
C ILE A 71 -4.65 2.14 -11.55
N THR A 72 -4.75 1.28 -10.53
CA THR A 72 -6.01 1.00 -9.82
C THR A 72 -6.59 2.27 -9.19
N THR A 73 -5.75 3.03 -8.48
CA THR A 73 -6.17 4.28 -7.82
C THR A 73 -6.62 5.33 -8.85
N LEU A 74 -5.91 5.46 -9.99
CA LEU A 74 -6.35 6.35 -11.08
C LEU A 74 -7.70 5.93 -11.67
N PHE A 75 -7.93 4.63 -11.85
CA PHE A 75 -9.19 4.12 -12.37
C PHE A 75 -10.36 4.45 -11.42
N ILE A 76 -10.15 4.27 -10.12
CA ILE A 76 -11.13 4.61 -9.09
C ILE A 76 -11.38 6.12 -9.06
N ALA A 77 -10.34 6.95 -9.11
CA ALA A 77 -10.47 8.40 -9.15
C ALA A 77 -11.29 8.87 -10.37
N LYS A 78 -10.98 8.34 -11.56
CA LYS A 78 -11.72 8.64 -12.79
C LYS A 78 -13.19 8.21 -12.71
N TYR A 79 -13.45 7.06 -12.11
CA TYR A 79 -14.82 6.58 -11.88
C TYR A 79 -15.59 7.51 -10.94
N LEU A 80 -14.96 7.97 -9.85
CA LEU A 80 -15.56 8.91 -8.90
C LEU A 80 -15.80 10.30 -9.48
N GLU A 81 -14.95 10.77 -10.39
CA GLU A 81 -15.11 12.06 -11.09
C GLU A 81 -16.28 12.05 -12.12
N GLY A 82 -16.86 10.88 -12.41
CA GLY A 82 -17.97 10.74 -13.35
C GLY A 82 -17.53 10.45 -14.79
N GLY A 83 -16.28 10.05 -14.99
CA GLY A 83 -15.80 9.45 -16.24
C GLY A 83 -15.73 10.35 -17.48
N LYS A 84 -15.87 11.68 -17.33
CA LYS A 84 -15.78 12.61 -18.46
C LYS A 84 -14.33 12.80 -18.91
N LEU A 85 -14.07 12.53 -20.19
CA LEU A 85 -12.86 12.92 -20.92
C LEU A 85 -13.02 14.35 -21.42
#